data_AF-A0ABD1JS43-F1
#
_entry.id   AF-A0ABD1JS43-F1
#
_cell.length_a   1.000
_cell.length_b   1.000
_cell.length_c   1.000
_cell.angle_alpha   90.00
_cell.angle_beta   90.00
_cell.angle_gamma   90.00
#
_symmetry.space_group_name_H-M   'P 1'
#
loop_
_entity.id
_entity.type
_entity.pdbx_description
1 polymer ?
#
loop_
_entity_poly.entity_id
_entity_poly.type
_entity_poly.pdbx_seq_one_letter_code
_entity_poly.pdbx_strand_id
1 'polypeptide(L)'
;MLKSHRSEEENFYLNCRAAYLSVFKSSLSNITSKEQLCHVLQQAGRNPSQTLLNKYWTPRTKRLNFDDFCEILQKEKPTEHDELLRVFKKLDNNGDGYISLSELRKVLTTMGEKMNNEEVNEIFSLIKTNKDAQFDYTELCRTLESTAEQCKTAALEKLEADAKLRRQNFGNQSDRSPKSSAAPPAASQQESLQKQEPDAGLPRRDSRSSSRPSSARSRRSSTCTAIAMAASNTRSAKLMEPKFLQESHHSHLKGCFFLEEDGTIVSLQYCLHIPQTTTVYLTIQPLNLSQNQDKSSPWMSVDTALLGVTAGEGKEDSNVVCVTELRDKEKFVWKGELSEGTYYLLPFSTGCRLVPSRKSEATGTELVFRNQDSGELELTKEFRSALSDIFEVIDLDGNGLLSLEEYNLFEERTSGEKCDEDAWAVCRENFDTKKNMLTRQGFMELNLMEANDREGDTRDLWITLEAMGFNRALEMVGACPFIIDVYCENVKPILQAVNLETGAKMLSTALQRSIVSRGEGRPVKGHDGVTVYTCRGDSRISSVIANKTNQKVVVQVNNEQSKNCASSRRMSVFAVEVPARAKIVCQHVMPINEKQEWIYSCVESIIS
;
A
#
# COMPACT_ATOMS: atom_id res chain seq x y z
N MET A 1 -5.47 33.45 18.00
CA MET A 1 -6.75 33.24 17.31
C MET A 1 -6.61 32.66 15.91
N LEU A 2 -5.70 33.14 15.05
CA LEU A 2 -5.48 32.61 13.68
C LEU A 2 -5.14 31.11 13.58
N LYS A 3 -4.42 30.52 14.56
CA LYS A 3 -4.11 29.07 14.58
C LYS A 3 -5.33 28.17 14.90
N SER A 4 -6.36 28.71 15.57
CA SER A 4 -7.57 27.95 15.94
C SER A 4 -8.52 27.83 14.74
N HIS A 5 -8.70 28.93 14.02
CA HIS A 5 -9.54 28.97 12.81
C HIS A 5 -9.02 28.04 11.70
N ARG A 6 -7.69 28.00 11.51
CA ARG A 6 -7.08 27.12 10.50
C ARG A 6 -7.37 25.64 10.78
N SER A 7 -7.30 25.21 12.04
CA SER A 7 -7.62 23.83 12.43
C SER A 7 -9.10 23.46 12.23
N GLU A 8 -10.03 24.42 12.35
CA GLU A 8 -11.46 24.18 12.19
C GLU A 8 -11.87 24.04 10.72
N GLU A 9 -11.33 24.91 9.86
CA GLU A 9 -11.48 24.84 8.41
C GLU A 9 -10.84 23.57 7.84
N GLU A 10 -9.67 23.21 8.39
CA GLU A 10 -8.99 21.98 8.05
C GLU A 10 -9.87 20.75 8.31
N ASN A 11 -10.48 20.69 9.49
CA ASN A 11 -11.42 19.63 9.85
C ASN A 11 -12.69 19.67 8.99
N PHE A 12 -13.17 20.85 8.59
CA PHE A 12 -14.36 20.99 7.75
C PHE A 12 -14.20 20.27 6.39
N TYR A 13 -13.13 20.55 5.66
CA TYR A 13 -12.91 19.94 4.33
C TYR A 13 -12.64 18.43 4.40
N LEU A 14 -11.93 17.98 5.45
CA LEU A 14 -11.72 16.54 5.67
C LEU A 14 -13.06 15.81 5.87
N ASN A 15 -13.99 16.40 6.63
CA ASN A 15 -15.33 15.87 6.80
C ASN A 15 -16.13 15.88 5.50
N CYS A 16 -16.02 16.95 4.69
CA CYS A 16 -16.68 17.02 3.38
C CYS A 16 -16.19 15.91 2.45
N ARG A 17 -14.88 15.71 2.37
CA ARG A 17 -14.27 14.66 1.54
C ARG A 17 -14.69 13.26 1.98
N ALA A 18 -14.67 12.98 3.28
CA ALA A 18 -15.11 11.69 3.83
C ALA A 18 -16.57 11.38 3.47
N ALA A 19 -17.46 12.37 3.61
CA ALA A 19 -18.86 12.24 3.23
C ALA A 19 -19.04 12.03 1.71
N TYR A 20 -18.31 12.80 0.89
CA TYR A 20 -18.39 12.71 -0.57
C TYR A 20 -17.97 11.32 -1.08
N LEU A 21 -16.84 10.81 -0.59
CA LEU A 21 -16.31 9.50 -0.95
C LEU A 21 -17.07 8.32 -0.32
N SER A 22 -17.99 8.59 0.60
CA SER A 22 -18.89 7.54 1.09
C SER A 22 -19.97 7.17 0.07
N VAL A 23 -20.31 8.10 -0.84
CA VAL A 23 -21.35 7.95 -1.88
C VAL A 23 -20.72 7.80 -3.27
N PHE A 24 -19.64 8.52 -3.54
CA PHE A 24 -18.93 8.49 -4.82
C PHE A 24 -17.61 7.73 -4.71
N LYS A 25 -17.12 7.27 -5.86
CA LYS A 25 -15.85 6.55 -6.00
C LYS A 25 -14.66 7.47 -6.30
N SER A 26 -14.86 8.78 -6.38
CA SER A 26 -13.81 9.77 -6.63
C SER A 26 -14.31 11.15 -6.24
N SER A 27 -13.41 12.01 -5.77
CA SER A 27 -13.69 13.43 -5.54
C SER A 27 -13.93 14.20 -6.86
N LEU A 28 -13.55 13.63 -8.00
CA LEU A 28 -13.81 14.18 -9.34
C LEU A 28 -15.17 13.73 -9.90
N SER A 29 -15.83 12.76 -9.28
CA SER A 29 -17.19 12.36 -9.68
C SER A 29 -18.17 13.50 -9.42
N ASN A 30 -19.07 13.75 -10.36
CA ASN A 30 -20.10 14.77 -10.21
C ASN A 30 -21.39 14.18 -9.62
N ILE A 31 -22.08 14.95 -8.77
CA ILE A 31 -23.46 14.71 -8.39
C ILE A 31 -24.34 14.98 -9.63
N THR A 32 -25.07 13.96 -10.09
CA THR A 32 -25.89 14.01 -11.31
C THR A 32 -27.38 13.82 -11.03
N SER A 33 -27.77 13.56 -9.77
CA SER A 33 -29.16 13.46 -9.37
C SER A 33 -29.45 14.12 -8.01
N LYS A 34 -30.73 14.44 -7.79
CA LYS A 34 -31.21 15.02 -6.53
C LYS A 34 -31.03 14.05 -5.36
N GLU A 35 -31.20 12.75 -5.63
CA GLU A 35 -31.01 11.67 -4.65
C GLU A 35 -29.54 11.57 -4.23
N GLN A 36 -28.60 11.69 -5.18
CA GLN A 36 -27.18 11.71 -4.87
C GLN A 36 -26.81 12.92 -3.97
N LEU A 37 -27.33 14.11 -4.27
CA LEU A 37 -27.13 15.29 -3.40
C LEU A 37 -27.64 15.04 -1.98
N CYS A 38 -28.83 14.44 -1.86
CA CYS A 38 -29.43 14.10 -0.56
C CYS A 38 -28.53 13.15 0.23
N HIS A 39 -28.09 12.06 -0.39
CA HIS A 39 -27.24 11.06 0.26
C HIS A 39 -25.93 11.66 0.74
N VAL A 40 -25.26 12.49 -0.06
CA VAL A 40 -23.94 13.02 0.32
C VAL A 40 -24.07 14.01 1.48
N LEU A 41 -25.12 14.83 1.48
CA LEU A 41 -25.42 15.73 2.61
C LEU A 41 -25.72 14.94 3.90
N GLN A 42 -26.42 13.81 3.81
CA GLN A 42 -26.66 12.92 4.95
C GLN A 42 -25.37 12.34 5.53
N GLN A 43 -24.45 11.92 4.67
CA GLN A 43 -23.16 11.38 5.09
C GLN A 43 -22.26 12.45 5.72
N ALA A 44 -22.47 13.73 5.39
CA ALA A 44 -21.84 14.88 6.05
C ALA A 44 -22.54 15.30 7.36
N GLY A 45 -23.51 14.51 7.84
CA GLY A 45 -24.26 14.78 9.07
C GLY A 45 -25.29 15.89 8.90
N ARG A 46 -25.78 16.17 7.69
CA ARG A 46 -26.95 17.03 7.47
C ARG A 46 -28.22 16.21 7.33
N ASN A 47 -29.36 16.83 7.63
CA ASN A 47 -30.66 16.26 7.32
C ASN A 47 -31.40 17.17 6.33
N PRO A 48 -31.12 17.06 5.02
CA PRO A 48 -31.63 18.02 4.04
C PRO A 48 -33.13 17.86 3.80
N SER A 49 -33.87 18.96 3.89
CA SER A 49 -35.30 19.01 3.55
C SER A 49 -35.51 19.02 2.02
N GLN A 50 -36.70 18.66 1.55
CA GLN A 50 -37.03 18.75 0.13
C GLN A 50 -36.90 20.17 -0.42
N THR A 51 -37.22 21.17 0.41
CA THR A 51 -37.08 22.59 0.11
C THR A 51 -35.62 22.96 -0.07
N LEU A 52 -34.74 22.45 0.81
CA LEU A 52 -33.30 22.62 0.69
C LEU A 52 -32.77 21.97 -0.59
N LEU A 53 -33.16 20.73 -0.86
CA LEU A 53 -32.73 20.03 -2.07
C LEU A 53 -33.22 20.75 -3.33
N ASN A 54 -34.45 21.26 -3.35
CA ASN A 54 -34.99 22.01 -4.49
C ASN A 54 -34.31 23.38 -4.70
N LYS A 55 -33.74 23.97 -3.64
CA LYS A 55 -32.98 25.22 -3.72
C LYS A 55 -31.67 25.03 -4.49
N TYR A 56 -30.99 23.91 -4.29
CA TYR A 56 -29.68 23.64 -4.91
C TYR A 56 -29.76 22.70 -6.14
N TRP A 57 -30.82 21.90 -6.24
CA TRP A 57 -31.10 21.01 -7.36
C TRP A 57 -32.34 21.46 -8.12
N THR A 58 -32.14 22.33 -9.10
CA THR A 58 -33.21 22.87 -9.96
C THR A 58 -33.35 22.06 -11.25
N PRO A 59 -34.45 22.20 -12.02
CA PRO A 59 -34.56 21.58 -13.34
C PRO A 59 -33.48 22.01 -14.36
N ARG A 60 -32.70 23.07 -14.06
CA ARG A 60 -31.58 23.54 -14.89
C ARG A 60 -30.23 22.98 -14.43
N THR A 61 -30.16 22.40 -13.23
CA THR A 61 -28.95 21.80 -12.67
C THR A 61 -28.69 20.47 -13.39
N LYS A 62 -27.59 20.38 -14.13
CA LYS A 62 -27.18 19.14 -14.81
C LYS A 62 -26.21 18.32 -13.97
N ARG A 63 -25.31 18.99 -13.24
CA ARG A 63 -24.31 18.39 -12.37
C ARG A 63 -23.88 19.37 -11.28
N LEU A 64 -23.43 18.86 -10.14
CA LEU A 64 -22.73 19.60 -9.08
C LEU A 64 -21.41 18.89 -8.78
N ASN A 65 -20.32 19.64 -8.60
CA ASN A 65 -19.01 19.08 -8.27
C ASN A 65 -18.75 19.09 -6.75
N PHE A 66 -17.54 18.68 -6.34
CA PHE A 66 -17.16 18.62 -4.93
C PHE A 66 -17.18 20.01 -4.25
N ASP A 67 -16.84 21.07 -4.96
CA ASP A 67 -16.78 22.42 -4.41
C ASP A 67 -18.18 23.00 -4.24
N ASP A 68 -19.08 22.78 -5.21
CA ASP A 68 -20.50 23.10 -5.09
C ASP A 68 -21.09 22.47 -3.82
N PHE A 69 -20.72 21.21 -3.55
CA PHE A 69 -21.12 20.51 -2.34
C PHE A 69 -20.53 21.12 -1.06
N CYS A 70 -19.25 21.47 -1.05
CA CYS A 70 -18.61 22.15 0.08
C CYS A 70 -19.27 23.51 0.36
N GLU A 71 -19.56 24.29 -0.68
CA GLU A 71 -20.27 25.56 -0.57
C GLU A 71 -21.67 25.40 0.03
N ILE A 72 -22.41 24.36 -0.38
CA ILE A 72 -23.73 24.05 0.18
C ILE A 72 -23.58 23.77 1.69
N LEU A 73 -22.59 22.98 2.10
CA LEU A 73 -22.37 22.65 3.51
C LEU A 73 -21.92 23.83 4.37
N GLN A 74 -21.21 24.80 3.79
CA GLN A 74 -20.85 26.05 4.47
C GLN A 74 -22.07 26.95 4.65
N LYS A 75 -22.93 27.05 3.63
CA LYS A 75 -24.15 27.87 3.65
C LYS A 75 -25.23 27.27 4.57
N GLU A 76 -25.27 25.94 4.68
CA GLU A 76 -26.29 25.20 5.40
C GLU A 76 -25.67 24.57 6.65
N LYS A 77 -25.78 25.30 7.77
CA LYS A 77 -25.23 24.87 9.06
C LYS A 77 -25.94 23.62 9.59
N PRO A 78 -25.26 22.78 10.40
CA PRO A 78 -25.94 21.71 11.12
C PRO A 78 -27.01 22.31 12.02
N THR A 79 -28.13 21.59 12.19
CA THR A 79 -29.16 21.99 13.15
C THR A 79 -28.60 21.87 14.57
N GLU A 80 -28.60 22.99 15.31
CA GLU A 80 -28.08 23.01 16.68
C GLU A 80 -29.07 22.41 17.68
N HIS A 81 -28.55 21.78 18.74
CA HIS A 81 -29.33 21.20 19.85
C HIS A 81 -30.37 22.17 20.40
N ASP A 82 -29.96 23.41 20.62
CA ASP A 82 -30.80 24.45 21.21
C ASP A 82 -31.93 24.90 20.28
N GLU A 83 -31.73 24.82 18.96
CA GLU A 83 -32.76 25.13 17.98
C GLU A 83 -33.82 24.02 17.95
N LEU A 84 -33.37 22.76 17.90
CA LEU A 84 -34.23 21.57 18.01
C LEU A 84 -35.05 21.59 19.31
N LEU A 85 -34.40 21.80 20.46
CA LEU A 85 -35.07 21.90 21.76
C LEU A 85 -36.08 23.05 21.80
N ARG A 86 -35.77 24.21 21.21
CA ARG A 86 -36.69 25.35 21.18
C ARG A 86 -37.95 25.05 20.37
N VAL A 87 -37.85 24.27 19.29
CA VAL A 87 -39.01 23.84 18.49
C VAL A 87 -39.88 22.88 19.30
N PHE A 88 -39.29 21.87 19.95
CA PHE A 88 -40.06 20.91 20.76
C PHE A 88 -40.69 21.56 22.00
N LYS A 89 -40.01 22.50 22.65
CA LYS A 89 -40.58 23.29 23.77
C LYS A 89 -41.80 24.13 23.37
N LYS A 90 -41.95 24.50 22.09
CA LYS A 90 -43.16 25.18 21.59
C LYS A 90 -44.33 24.22 21.36
N LEU A 91 -44.06 22.92 21.28
CA LEU A 91 -45.06 21.88 21.12
C LEU A 91 -45.52 21.32 22.48
N ASP A 92 -44.62 21.31 23.46
CA ASP A 92 -44.86 20.98 24.87
C ASP A 92 -45.59 22.14 25.60
N ASN A 93 -46.91 22.20 25.45
CA ASN A 93 -47.74 23.28 26.01
C ASN A 93 -47.83 23.27 27.54
N ASN A 94 -47.62 22.11 28.17
CA ASN A 94 -47.70 21.91 29.61
C ASN A 94 -46.33 21.97 30.31
N GLY A 95 -45.24 21.99 29.54
CA GLY A 95 -43.87 22.16 30.03
C GLY A 95 -43.37 20.97 30.83
N ASP A 96 -43.92 19.77 30.61
CA ASP A 96 -43.59 18.57 31.39
C ASP A 96 -42.37 17.82 30.84
N GLY A 97 -41.82 18.25 29.70
CA GLY A 97 -40.67 17.61 29.07
C GLY A 97 -41.05 16.47 28.12
N TYR A 98 -42.35 16.20 27.91
CA TYR A 98 -42.84 15.11 27.10
C TYR A 98 -43.78 15.60 26.00
N ILE A 99 -43.76 14.93 24.85
CA ILE A 99 -44.71 15.19 23.76
C ILE A 99 -45.46 13.89 23.46
N SER A 100 -46.78 13.96 23.31
CA SER A 100 -47.55 12.77 22.94
C SER A 100 -47.29 12.40 21.48
N LEU A 101 -47.28 11.10 21.18
CA LEU A 101 -47.18 10.63 19.80
C LEU A 101 -48.27 11.22 18.89
N SER A 102 -49.47 11.47 19.42
CA SER A 102 -50.57 12.11 18.69
C SER A 102 -50.27 13.56 18.31
N GLU A 103 -49.63 14.33 19.19
CA GLU A 103 -49.26 15.73 18.93
C GLU A 103 -48.12 15.81 17.91
N LEU A 104 -47.09 14.98 18.08
CA LEU A 104 -46.00 14.91 17.10
C LEU A 104 -46.52 14.46 15.73
N ARG A 105 -47.40 13.45 15.67
CA ARG A 105 -48.04 12.99 14.42
C ARG A 105 -48.80 14.12 13.74
N LYS A 106 -49.56 14.91 14.50
CA LYS A 106 -50.30 16.05 13.95
C LYS A 106 -49.36 17.11 13.39
N VAL A 107 -48.26 17.40 14.07
CA VAL A 107 -47.27 18.39 13.60
C VAL A 107 -46.56 17.90 12.34
N LEU A 108 -46.04 16.66 12.33
CA LEU A 108 -45.32 16.08 11.18
C LEU A 108 -46.19 15.89 9.92
N THR A 109 -47.51 15.77 10.09
CA THR A 109 -48.46 15.64 8.97
C THR A 109 -49.10 16.96 8.53
N THR A 110 -49.09 18.00 9.39
CA THR A 110 -49.83 19.25 9.14
C THR A 110 -48.94 20.46 8.91
N MET A 111 -47.72 20.49 9.46
CA MET A 111 -46.81 21.64 9.43
C MET A 111 -45.51 21.32 8.68
N GLY A 112 -44.99 22.27 7.91
CA GLY A 112 -43.73 22.13 7.17
C GLY A 112 -43.84 21.14 5.99
N GLU A 113 -42.81 20.31 5.81
CA GLU A 113 -42.81 19.22 4.84
C GLU A 113 -43.59 18.04 5.40
N LYS A 114 -44.78 17.82 4.84
CA LYS A 114 -45.72 16.82 5.34
C LYS A 114 -45.19 15.42 5.07
N MET A 115 -44.98 14.66 6.13
CA MET A 115 -44.71 13.23 6.04
C MET A 115 -46.02 12.45 5.88
N ASN A 116 -45.96 11.33 5.18
CA ASN A 116 -47.10 10.42 5.08
C ASN A 116 -47.23 9.58 6.37
N ASN A 117 -48.36 8.91 6.55
CA ASN A 117 -48.61 8.13 7.76
C ASN A 117 -47.66 6.94 7.95
N GLU A 118 -47.06 6.43 6.87
CA GLU A 118 -46.13 5.31 6.88
C GLU A 118 -44.76 5.77 7.40
N GLU A 119 -44.22 6.86 6.85
CA GLU A 119 -42.98 7.53 7.30
C GLU A 119 -43.05 7.91 8.78
N VAL A 120 -44.19 8.46 9.23
CA VAL A 120 -44.38 8.82 10.65
C VAL A 120 -44.40 7.58 11.55
N ASN A 121 -44.99 6.47 11.09
CA ASN A 121 -44.99 5.23 11.85
C ASN A 121 -43.59 4.61 11.94
N GLU A 122 -42.78 4.71 10.88
CA GLU A 122 -41.38 4.28 10.90
C GLU A 122 -40.57 5.08 11.93
N ILE A 123 -40.72 6.40 11.95
CA ILE A 123 -40.08 7.26 12.97
C ILE A 123 -40.51 6.83 14.38
N PHE A 124 -41.79 6.57 14.61
CA PHE A 124 -42.29 6.15 15.92
C PHE A 124 -41.80 4.75 16.34
N SER A 125 -41.47 3.88 15.40
CA SER A 125 -40.86 2.58 15.71
C SER A 125 -39.44 2.71 16.26
N LEU A 126 -38.75 3.82 15.98
CA LEU A 126 -37.39 4.11 16.40
C LEU A 126 -37.33 4.90 17.73
N ILE A 127 -38.45 5.50 18.15
CA ILE A 127 -38.53 6.33 19.36
C ILE A 127 -38.98 5.49 20.56
N LYS A 128 -38.19 5.51 21.64
CA LYS A 128 -38.61 4.92 22.92
C LYS A 128 -39.71 5.77 23.55
N THR A 129 -40.84 5.14 23.85
CA THR A 129 -41.99 5.79 24.50
C THR A 129 -42.18 5.27 25.91
N ASN A 130 -42.71 6.14 26.78
CA ASN A 130 -43.10 5.78 28.13
C ASN A 130 -44.45 5.02 28.13
N LYS A 131 -44.92 4.61 29.31
CA LYS A 131 -46.18 3.85 29.47
C LYS A 131 -47.44 4.63 29.02
N ASP A 132 -47.32 5.94 28.82
CA ASP A 132 -48.41 6.85 28.44
C ASP A 132 -48.33 7.27 26.97
N ALA A 133 -47.53 6.57 26.14
CA ALA A 133 -47.32 6.87 24.72
C ALA A 133 -46.81 8.30 24.44
N GLN A 134 -46.05 8.84 25.39
CA GLN A 134 -45.30 10.08 25.25
C GLN A 134 -43.81 9.76 25.13
N PHE A 135 -43.04 10.66 24.51
CA PHE A 135 -41.59 10.53 24.39
C PHE A 135 -40.90 11.78 24.96
N ASP A 136 -39.71 11.55 25.53
CA ASP A 136 -38.82 12.63 25.96
C ASP A 136 -38.17 13.26 24.72
N TYR A 137 -38.53 14.50 24.41
CA TYR A 137 -37.97 15.20 23.24
C TYR A 137 -36.50 15.55 23.43
N THR A 138 -36.00 15.60 24.67
CA THR A 138 -34.57 15.76 24.97
C THR A 138 -33.80 14.50 24.57
N GLU A 139 -34.36 13.32 24.84
CA GLU A 139 -33.79 12.04 24.39
C GLU A 139 -33.84 11.92 22.85
N LEU A 140 -34.91 12.40 22.22
CA LEU A 140 -35.01 12.44 20.76
C LEU A 140 -33.96 13.36 20.13
N CYS A 141 -33.75 14.56 20.67
CA CYS A 141 -32.71 15.50 20.19
C CYS A 141 -31.32 14.88 20.29
N ARG A 142 -30.99 14.24 21.44
CA ARG A 142 -29.72 13.52 21.61
C ARG A 142 -29.57 12.36 20.63
N THR A 143 -30.66 11.65 20.33
CA THR A 143 -30.63 10.53 19.37
C THR A 143 -30.34 11.02 17.96
N LEU A 144 -30.98 12.11 17.51
CA LEU A 144 -30.75 12.70 16.19
C LEU A 144 -29.32 13.22 16.03
N GLU A 145 -28.78 13.89 17.05
CA GLU A 145 -27.39 14.32 17.09
C GLU A 145 -26.42 13.14 17.06
N SER A 146 -26.70 12.11 17.86
CA SER A 146 -25.90 10.90 17.88
C SER A 146 -25.90 10.21 16.51
N THR A 147 -27.02 10.19 15.78
CA THR A 147 -27.08 9.60 14.44
C THR A 147 -26.28 10.43 13.42
N ALA A 148 -26.38 11.76 13.46
CA ALA A 148 -25.61 12.64 12.58
C ALA A 148 -24.10 12.51 12.84
N GLU A 149 -23.69 12.46 14.11
CA GLU A 149 -22.28 12.27 14.49
C GLU A 149 -21.80 10.85 14.14
N GLN A 150 -22.66 9.83 14.25
CA GLN A 150 -22.35 8.47 13.80
C GLN A 150 -22.14 8.40 12.29
N CYS A 151 -22.96 9.06 11.48
CA CYS A 151 -22.75 9.11 10.02
C CYS A 151 -21.40 9.75 9.66
N LYS A 152 -21.10 10.89 10.29
CA LYS A 152 -19.83 11.60 10.10
C LYS A 152 -18.62 10.77 10.55
N THR A 153 -18.73 10.17 11.74
CA THR A 153 -17.67 9.31 12.30
C THR A 153 -17.49 8.06 11.43
N ALA A 154 -18.57 7.41 11.01
CA ALA A 154 -18.51 6.25 10.13
C ALA A 154 -17.92 6.58 8.76
N ALA A 155 -18.23 7.76 8.19
CA ALA A 155 -17.64 8.22 6.95
C ALA A 155 -16.13 8.47 7.08
N LEU A 156 -15.68 9.08 8.18
CA LEU A 156 -14.26 9.27 8.50
C LEU A 156 -13.54 7.96 8.77
N GLU A 157 -14.10 7.09 9.62
CA GLU A 157 -13.54 5.78 9.94
C GLU A 157 -13.47 4.90 8.71
N LYS A 158 -14.49 4.97 7.84
CA LYS A 158 -14.44 4.35 6.52
C LYS A 158 -13.26 4.96 5.75
N LEU A 159 -13.22 6.26 5.50
CA LEU A 159 -12.11 6.89 4.76
C LEU A 159 -10.71 6.47 5.29
N GLU A 160 -10.52 6.43 6.61
CA GLU A 160 -9.27 6.00 7.25
C GLU A 160 -8.98 4.50 7.14
N ALA A 161 -9.97 3.64 7.44
CA ALA A 161 -9.81 2.19 7.37
C ALA A 161 -9.53 1.75 5.94
N ASP A 162 -10.18 2.42 5.02
CA ASP A 162 -10.20 2.16 3.61
C ASP A 162 -8.87 2.72 3.03
N ALA A 163 -8.35 3.87 3.48
CA ALA A 163 -6.97 4.33 3.21
C ALA A 163 -5.88 3.39 3.79
N LYS A 164 -6.04 2.89 5.02
CA LYS A 164 -5.10 1.93 5.64
C LYS A 164 -5.10 0.58 4.92
N LEU A 165 -6.28 0.07 4.57
CA LEU A 165 -6.48 -1.14 3.79
C LEU A 165 -5.92 -0.97 2.36
N ARG A 166 -6.11 0.20 1.72
CA ARG A 166 -5.64 0.50 0.36
C ARG A 166 -4.13 0.65 0.25
N ARG A 167 -3.44 1.21 1.26
CA ARG A 167 -1.98 1.19 1.36
C ARG A 167 -1.43 -0.23 1.48
N GLN A 168 -2.13 -1.09 2.23
CA GLN A 168 -1.79 -2.52 2.34
C GLN A 168 -2.17 -3.32 1.08
N ASN A 169 -3.10 -2.79 0.26
CA ASN A 169 -3.67 -3.46 -0.90
C ASN A 169 -3.26 -2.88 -2.26
N PHE A 170 -2.27 -1.98 -2.32
CA PHE A 170 -1.62 -1.65 -3.59
C PHE A 170 -0.87 -2.89 -4.08
N GLY A 171 -1.43 -3.59 -5.07
CA GLY A 171 -1.07 -4.98 -5.40
C GLY A 171 -2.07 -6.06 -4.94
N ASN A 172 -3.25 -5.72 -4.40
CA ASN A 172 -4.09 -6.68 -3.66
C ASN A 172 -5.58 -6.30 -3.55
N GLN A 173 -6.36 -6.18 -4.63
CA GLN A 173 -7.84 -6.30 -4.51
C GLN A 173 -8.53 -7.03 -5.67
N SER A 174 -9.41 -7.94 -5.24
CA SER A 174 -10.30 -8.82 -5.99
C SER A 174 -11.67 -8.23 -6.22
N ASP A 175 -12.21 -8.44 -7.42
CA ASP A 175 -13.63 -8.29 -7.70
C ASP A 175 -14.40 -9.53 -7.23
N ARG A 176 -15.43 -9.28 -6.41
CA ARG A 176 -16.43 -10.27 -6.02
C ARG A 176 -17.46 -10.43 -7.13
N SER A 177 -17.83 -11.68 -7.43
CA SER A 177 -19.22 -12.05 -7.79
C SER A 177 -19.42 -13.57 -7.61
N PRO A 178 -20.66 -14.11 -7.69
CA PRO A 178 -21.46 -14.51 -6.54
C PRO A 178 -21.45 -16.02 -6.26
N LYS A 179 -21.78 -16.38 -5.02
CA LYS A 179 -21.91 -17.75 -4.52
C LYS A 179 -22.92 -18.57 -5.34
N SER A 180 -22.50 -19.75 -5.79
CA SER A 180 -23.36 -20.88 -6.15
C SER A 180 -23.22 -21.97 -5.08
N SER A 181 -24.36 -22.56 -4.76
CA SER A 181 -24.68 -23.52 -3.71
C SER A 181 -23.95 -24.87 -3.79
N ALA A 182 -23.55 -25.42 -2.63
CA ALA A 182 -23.95 -26.77 -2.17
C ALA A 182 -23.37 -27.08 -0.78
N ALA A 183 -24.16 -27.85 -0.01
CA ALA A 183 -24.00 -28.21 1.39
C ALA A 183 -22.89 -29.26 1.68
N PRO A 184 -22.52 -29.49 2.96
CA PRO A 184 -21.37 -30.32 3.34
C PRO A 184 -21.76 -31.79 3.60
N PRO A 185 -20.80 -32.74 3.63
CA PRO A 185 -20.95 -33.95 4.39
C PRO A 185 -20.21 -33.90 5.73
N ALA A 186 -20.74 -34.70 6.64
CA ALA A 186 -20.50 -34.78 8.05
C ALA A 186 -19.15 -35.42 8.46
N ALA A 187 -18.64 -34.91 9.58
CA ALA A 187 -18.23 -35.58 10.83
C ALA A 187 -17.25 -36.78 10.86
N SER A 188 -16.41 -36.72 11.91
CA SER A 188 -15.81 -37.80 12.74
C SER A 188 -14.71 -38.65 12.08
N GLN A 189 -13.61 -39.08 12.73
CA GLN A 189 -13.14 -39.19 14.12
C GLN A 189 -11.60 -39.42 14.04
N GLN A 190 -10.78 -38.77 14.88
CA GLN A 190 -10.08 -39.30 16.08
C GLN A 190 -9.15 -40.53 15.92
N GLU A 191 -7.90 -40.32 16.39
CA GLU A 191 -7.05 -41.22 17.23
C GLU A 191 -6.65 -42.61 16.68
N SER A 192 -5.51 -43.23 16.98
CA SER A 192 -4.35 -42.98 17.86
C SER A 192 -3.25 -44.01 17.50
N LEU A 193 -2.00 -43.69 17.82
CA LEU A 193 -0.85 -44.59 17.84
C LEU A 193 -0.55 -45.00 19.29
N GLN A 194 -0.01 -46.22 19.46
CA GLN A 194 0.86 -46.77 20.52
C GLN A 194 0.42 -48.23 20.87
N LYS A 195 1.25 -49.22 21.17
CA LYS A 195 2.71 -49.40 21.37
C LYS A 195 2.96 -50.91 21.63
N GLN A 196 4.25 -51.28 21.67
CA GLN A 196 4.92 -52.25 22.58
C GLN A 196 5.54 -53.54 21.98
N GLU A 197 6.87 -53.58 22.17
CA GLU A 197 7.87 -54.66 22.32
C GLU A 197 7.48 -55.76 23.36
N PRO A 198 8.25 -56.89 23.60
CA PRO A 198 9.73 -56.97 23.64
C PRO A 198 10.47 -58.32 23.32
N ASP A 199 11.82 -58.21 23.26
CA ASP A 199 12.84 -58.99 24.02
C ASP A 199 13.88 -59.92 23.33
N ALA A 200 15.11 -59.74 23.83
CA ALA A 200 16.28 -60.63 24.05
C ALA A 200 17.12 -61.29 22.91
N GLY A 201 18.46 -61.07 22.99
CA GLY A 201 19.46 -62.16 22.80
C GLY A 201 20.72 -61.94 21.92
N LEU A 202 21.76 -61.33 22.50
CA LEU A 202 23.24 -61.35 22.26
C LEU A 202 23.91 -62.70 21.79
N PRO A 203 25.24 -62.85 21.45
CA PRO A 203 26.41 -61.94 21.68
C PRO A 203 27.66 -61.93 20.68
N ARG A 204 28.64 -61.04 21.01
CA ARG A 204 30.15 -61.03 20.81
C ARG A 204 30.75 -60.70 19.42
N ARG A 205 31.88 -59.97 19.26
CA ARG A 205 33.14 -59.88 20.06
C ARG A 205 34.06 -58.68 19.67
N ASP A 206 34.68 -58.03 20.69
CA ASP A 206 36.03 -57.38 20.86
C ASP A 206 36.62 -56.40 19.78
N SER A 207 37.38 -55.31 20.05
CA SER A 207 38.28 -54.93 21.16
C SER A 207 38.71 -53.42 21.17
N ARG A 208 38.58 -52.81 22.37
CA ARG A 208 39.33 -51.77 23.14
C ARG A 208 40.47 -50.91 22.53
N SER A 209 40.46 -49.58 22.80
CA SER A 209 41.37 -48.91 23.78
C SER A 209 41.13 -47.39 24.02
N SER A 210 40.77 -47.05 25.27
CA SER A 210 41.19 -45.93 26.16
C SER A 210 41.55 -44.52 25.60
N SER A 211 41.09 -43.38 26.15
CA SER A 211 41.13 -42.94 27.57
C SER A 211 40.36 -41.61 27.78
N ARG A 212 39.90 -41.38 29.01
CA ARG A 212 39.19 -40.19 29.57
C ARG A 212 40.15 -39.46 30.55
N PRO A 213 39.80 -38.31 31.18
CA PRO A 213 38.92 -37.19 30.78
C PRO A 213 39.54 -35.80 31.10
N SER A 214 38.96 -34.71 30.59
CA SER A 214 39.12 -33.40 31.23
C SER A 214 37.82 -32.60 31.20
N SER A 215 37.36 -32.26 32.40
CA SER A 215 36.19 -31.46 32.70
C SER A 215 36.44 -29.99 32.39
N ALA A 216 35.66 -29.40 31.49
CA ALA A 216 35.51 -27.95 31.38
C ALA A 216 34.09 -27.59 30.91
N ARG A 217 33.35 -26.97 31.85
CA ARG A 217 32.21 -26.04 31.67
C ARG A 217 31.49 -26.06 30.32
N SER A 218 30.22 -26.48 30.37
CA SER A 218 29.20 -26.21 29.36
C SER A 218 29.18 -24.72 28.95
N ARG A 219 29.80 -24.41 27.81
CA ARG A 219 29.49 -23.22 27.03
C ARG A 219 28.45 -23.65 26.00
N ARG A 220 27.26 -23.05 26.06
CA ARG A 220 26.25 -23.16 24.98
C ARG A 220 26.95 -22.81 23.67
N SER A 221 27.23 -23.81 22.83
CA SER A 221 27.91 -23.59 21.57
C SER A 221 26.85 -23.23 20.53
N SER A 222 26.83 -21.98 20.11
CA SER A 222 26.10 -21.49 18.96
C SER A 222 26.62 -22.11 17.66
N THR A 223 25.78 -22.18 16.64
CA THR A 223 26.20 -22.27 15.24
C THR A 223 26.59 -20.86 14.81
N CYS A 224 27.81 -20.68 14.29
CA CYS A 224 28.28 -19.40 13.77
C CYS A 224 28.52 -19.55 12.28
N THR A 225 27.88 -18.71 11.47
CA THR A 225 28.13 -18.59 10.04
C THR A 225 28.92 -17.31 9.80
N ALA A 226 30.17 -17.46 9.37
CA ALA A 226 31.04 -16.34 9.00
C ALA A 226 31.33 -16.37 7.49
N ILE A 227 31.01 -15.29 6.78
CA ILE A 227 31.22 -15.13 5.34
C ILE A 227 31.95 -13.80 5.12
N ALA A 228 33.14 -13.87 4.52
CA ALA A 228 33.87 -12.68 4.08
C ALA A 228 33.52 -12.35 2.62
N MET A 229 33.21 -11.09 2.37
CA MET A 229 32.82 -10.54 1.08
C MET A 229 33.80 -9.44 0.67
N ALA A 230 34.29 -9.52 -0.56
CA ALA A 230 35.23 -8.55 -1.11
C ALA A 230 34.53 -7.22 -1.44
N ALA A 231 35.31 -6.14 -1.53
CA ALA A 231 34.80 -4.84 -2.01
C ALA A 231 34.31 -4.93 -3.46
N SER A 232 33.21 -4.24 -3.79
CA SER A 232 32.55 -4.34 -5.11
C SER A 232 33.47 -3.99 -6.29
N ASN A 233 34.45 -3.11 -6.10
CA ASN A 233 35.41 -2.71 -7.14
C ASN A 233 36.41 -3.81 -7.53
N THR A 234 36.52 -4.90 -6.75
CA THR A 234 37.48 -5.99 -7.02
C THR A 234 36.91 -7.13 -7.87
N ARG A 235 35.60 -7.13 -8.12
CA ARG A 235 34.88 -8.23 -8.79
C ARG A 235 34.06 -7.83 -10.01
N SER A 236 34.42 -6.74 -10.71
CA SER A 236 33.88 -6.52 -12.05
C SER A 236 34.49 -7.55 -13.02
N ALA A 237 33.99 -8.79 -12.99
CA ALA A 237 33.97 -9.55 -14.24
C ALA A 237 33.16 -8.67 -15.19
N LYS A 238 33.83 -8.01 -16.14
CA LYS A 238 33.14 -7.26 -17.19
C LYS A 238 32.13 -8.22 -17.81
N LEU A 239 30.86 -8.11 -17.42
CA LEU A 239 29.79 -8.79 -18.13
C LEU A 239 29.80 -8.17 -19.50
N MET A 240 30.35 -8.91 -20.46
CA MET A 240 30.39 -8.46 -21.84
C MET A 240 28.93 -8.38 -22.28
N GLU A 241 28.46 -7.17 -22.52
CA GLU A 241 27.15 -6.91 -23.10
C GLU A 241 26.98 -7.83 -24.31
N PRO A 242 25.85 -8.57 -24.41
CA PRO A 242 25.66 -9.49 -25.52
C PRO A 242 25.78 -8.75 -26.85
N LYS A 243 26.55 -9.32 -27.79
CA LYS A 243 26.74 -8.74 -29.14
C LYS A 243 25.43 -8.49 -29.88
N PHE A 244 24.38 -9.24 -29.53
CA PHE A 244 23.05 -9.10 -30.12
C PHE A 244 22.30 -7.85 -29.67
N LEU A 245 22.73 -7.12 -28.62
CA LEU A 245 22.00 -5.94 -28.13
C LEU A 245 21.81 -4.84 -29.20
N GLN A 246 22.65 -4.83 -30.24
CA GLN A 246 22.55 -3.87 -31.36
C GLN A 246 21.44 -4.21 -32.37
N GLU A 247 21.04 -5.48 -32.46
CA GLU A 247 20.01 -5.98 -33.41
C GLU A 247 18.81 -6.63 -32.70
N SER A 248 18.81 -6.66 -31.37
CA SER A 248 17.80 -7.34 -30.57
C SER A 248 16.48 -6.60 -30.50
N HIS A 249 15.41 -7.37 -30.35
CA HIS A 249 14.14 -6.80 -29.94
C HIS A 249 14.19 -6.40 -28.48
N HIS A 250 13.80 -5.16 -28.20
CA HIS A 250 13.84 -4.54 -26.88
C HIS A 250 12.44 -4.12 -26.44
N SER A 251 12.16 -4.31 -25.16
CA SER A 251 11.03 -3.73 -24.45
C SER A 251 11.52 -3.26 -23.09
N HIS A 252 11.02 -2.11 -22.66
CA HIS A 252 11.31 -1.59 -21.33
C HIS A 252 10.03 -1.09 -20.67
N LEU A 253 10.02 -1.11 -19.34
CA LEU A 253 9.04 -0.42 -18.52
C LEU A 253 9.71 0.14 -17.28
N LYS A 254 9.25 1.29 -16.83
CA LYS A 254 9.62 1.86 -15.54
C LYS A 254 8.79 1.24 -14.42
N GLY A 255 9.23 1.50 -13.21
CA GLY A 255 8.54 1.15 -11.98
C GLY A 255 9.10 1.92 -10.82
N CYS A 256 8.55 1.65 -9.64
CA CYS A 256 9.05 2.25 -8.41
C CYS A 256 8.86 1.30 -7.23
N PHE A 257 9.85 1.31 -6.33
CA PHE A 257 9.69 0.78 -4.99
C PHE A 257 9.18 1.91 -4.10
N PHE A 258 8.05 1.70 -3.44
CA PHE A 258 7.53 2.61 -2.43
C PHE A 258 7.73 2.01 -1.04
N LEU A 259 8.17 2.84 -0.11
CA LEU A 259 8.36 2.47 1.30
C LEU A 259 7.15 2.93 2.10
N GLU A 260 6.43 1.96 2.67
CA GLU A 260 5.28 2.22 3.53
C GLU A 260 5.69 2.62 4.94
N GLU A 261 4.74 3.20 5.69
CA GLU A 261 4.95 3.63 7.08
C GLU A 261 5.38 2.49 8.03
N ASP A 262 4.93 1.26 7.76
CA ASP A 262 5.32 0.06 8.52
C ASP A 262 6.70 -0.49 8.11
N GLY A 263 7.35 0.15 7.15
CA GLY A 263 8.66 -0.23 6.61
C GLY A 263 8.61 -1.33 5.55
N THR A 264 7.42 -1.76 5.12
CA THR A 264 7.28 -2.66 3.97
C THR A 264 7.61 -1.93 2.67
N ILE A 265 8.08 -2.68 1.68
CA ILE A 265 8.38 -2.15 0.34
C ILE A 265 7.40 -2.77 -0.63
N VAL A 266 6.66 -1.93 -1.34
CA VAL A 266 5.71 -2.32 -2.37
C VAL A 266 6.18 -1.86 -3.75
N SER A 267 5.79 -2.60 -4.78
CA SER A 267 6.08 -2.27 -6.17
C SER A 267 5.09 -2.99 -7.08
N LEU A 268 4.89 -2.46 -8.28
CA LEU A 268 4.13 -3.14 -9.33
C LEU A 268 4.81 -4.45 -9.72
N GLN A 269 4.02 -5.39 -10.24
CA GLN A 269 4.56 -6.58 -10.89
C GLN A 269 4.44 -6.42 -12.40
N TYR A 270 5.14 -7.27 -13.13
CA TYR A 270 5.15 -7.19 -14.59
C TYR A 270 4.87 -8.55 -15.20
N CYS A 271 4.10 -8.56 -16.27
CA CYS A 271 3.85 -9.72 -17.10
C CYS A 271 4.76 -9.64 -18.31
N LEU A 272 5.62 -10.65 -18.48
CA LEU A 272 6.48 -10.82 -19.63
C LEU A 272 5.96 -12.00 -20.46
N HIS A 273 5.51 -11.72 -21.67
CA HIS A 273 5.15 -12.74 -22.65
C HIS A 273 6.28 -12.92 -23.67
N ILE A 274 6.72 -14.17 -23.80
CA ILE A 274 7.73 -14.63 -24.75
C ILE A 274 7.01 -15.48 -25.81
N PRO A 275 6.82 -14.97 -27.05
CA PRO A 275 6.09 -15.70 -28.08
C PRO A 275 6.82 -16.92 -28.64
N GLN A 276 8.14 -16.99 -28.47
CA GLN A 276 8.96 -18.10 -28.95
C GLN A 276 10.19 -18.24 -28.06
N THR A 277 10.62 -19.48 -27.80
CA THR A 277 11.86 -19.77 -27.05
C THR A 277 13.03 -18.95 -27.57
N THR A 278 13.68 -18.20 -26.69
CA THR A 278 14.74 -17.27 -27.06
C THR A 278 15.73 -17.03 -25.91
N THR A 279 16.93 -16.58 -26.24
CA THR A 279 17.87 -16.04 -25.25
C THR A 279 17.37 -14.67 -24.81
N VAL A 280 17.21 -14.49 -23.50
CA VAL A 280 16.76 -13.25 -22.89
C VAL A 280 17.88 -12.65 -22.05
N TYR A 281 18.07 -11.35 -22.19
CA TYR A 281 18.91 -10.52 -21.34
C TYR A 281 18.00 -9.55 -20.58
N LEU A 282 17.83 -9.81 -19.28
CA LEU A 282 16.98 -9.04 -18.38
C LEU A 282 17.84 -8.12 -17.52
N THR A 283 17.43 -6.86 -17.39
CA THR A 283 18.09 -5.92 -16.49
C THR A 283 17.09 -5.14 -15.65
N ILE A 284 17.51 -4.79 -14.43
CA ILE A 284 16.80 -3.85 -13.56
C ILE A 284 17.84 -2.91 -12.92
N GLN A 285 17.54 -1.63 -12.86
CA GLN A 285 18.41 -0.63 -12.23
C GLN A 285 17.61 0.56 -11.69
N PRO A 286 18.08 1.22 -10.62
CA PRO A 286 17.53 2.49 -10.18
C PRO A 286 17.52 3.52 -11.32
N LEU A 287 16.47 4.33 -11.37
CA LEU A 287 16.32 5.41 -12.34
C LEU A 287 16.78 6.73 -11.71
N ASN A 288 17.72 7.40 -12.37
CA ASN A 288 18.18 8.72 -11.93
C ASN A 288 17.25 9.80 -12.49
N LEU A 289 16.54 10.52 -11.62
CA LEU A 289 15.65 11.62 -12.01
C LEU A 289 16.33 13.00 -11.97
N SER A 290 17.57 13.08 -11.46
CA SER A 290 18.29 14.34 -11.36
C SER A 290 18.53 14.96 -12.73
N GLN A 291 18.08 16.21 -12.90
CA GLN A 291 18.31 17.00 -14.10
C GLN A 291 19.76 17.50 -14.22
N ASN A 292 20.55 17.44 -13.14
CA ASN A 292 21.95 17.84 -13.13
C ASN A 292 22.85 16.61 -13.33
N GLN A 293 23.62 16.59 -14.42
CA GLN A 293 24.52 15.48 -14.76
C GLN A 293 25.54 15.14 -13.66
N ASP A 294 25.90 16.11 -12.81
CA ASP A 294 26.88 15.93 -11.72
C ASP A 294 26.27 15.49 -10.38
N LYS A 295 24.94 15.46 -10.25
CA LYS A 295 24.27 15.08 -8.99
C LYS A 295 23.43 13.83 -9.23
N SER A 296 23.77 12.72 -8.59
CA SER A 296 22.96 11.51 -8.64
C SER A 296 21.78 11.60 -7.65
N SER A 297 20.70 10.90 -7.99
CA SER A 297 19.56 10.76 -7.07
C SER A 297 19.96 9.99 -5.80
N PRO A 298 19.43 10.32 -4.61
CA PRO A 298 19.81 9.67 -3.35
C PRO A 298 19.61 8.14 -3.34
N TRP A 299 18.60 7.66 -4.05
CA TRP A 299 18.23 6.24 -4.14
C TRP A 299 19.07 5.43 -5.14
N MET A 300 20.03 6.01 -5.87
CA MET A 300 20.89 5.24 -6.79
C MET A 300 21.70 4.15 -6.09
N SER A 301 21.87 4.26 -4.77
CA SER A 301 22.51 3.23 -3.95
C SER A 301 21.57 2.08 -3.56
N VAL A 302 20.26 2.18 -3.75
CA VAL A 302 19.29 1.13 -3.41
C VAL A 302 19.53 -0.08 -4.30
N ASP A 303 19.53 -1.27 -3.70
CA ASP A 303 19.63 -2.51 -4.47
C ASP A 303 18.29 -2.85 -5.12
N THR A 304 18.35 -3.27 -6.37
CA THR A 304 17.20 -3.67 -7.17
C THR A 304 17.44 -5.06 -7.71
N ALA A 305 16.50 -5.97 -7.52
CA ALA A 305 16.53 -7.30 -8.12
C ALA A 305 15.17 -7.61 -8.74
N LEU A 306 15.16 -8.56 -9.66
CA LEU A 306 13.99 -8.99 -10.38
C LEU A 306 13.96 -10.51 -10.37
N LEU A 307 12.87 -11.08 -9.85
CA LEU A 307 12.63 -12.52 -9.87
C LEU A 307 11.61 -12.82 -10.96
N GLY A 308 11.96 -13.65 -11.93
CA GLY A 308 10.99 -14.19 -12.89
C GLY A 308 10.45 -15.53 -12.42
N VAL A 309 9.13 -15.66 -12.44
CA VAL A 309 8.42 -16.90 -12.11
C VAL A 309 7.47 -17.29 -13.24
N THR A 310 7.26 -18.59 -13.42
CA THR A 310 6.28 -19.08 -14.41
C THR A 310 4.84 -18.72 -14.00
N ALA A 311 4.05 -18.25 -14.98
CA ALA A 311 2.61 -18.10 -14.82
C ALA A 311 1.94 -19.49 -14.94
N GLY A 312 1.86 -20.24 -13.84
CA GLY A 312 1.19 -21.55 -13.80
C GLY A 312 -0.29 -21.45 -13.40
N GLU A 313 -1.10 -22.43 -13.83
CA GLU A 313 -2.56 -22.50 -13.56
C GLU A 313 -2.92 -22.74 -12.07
N GLY A 314 -1.94 -23.10 -11.23
CA GLY A 314 -2.09 -23.18 -9.77
C GLY A 314 -1.11 -22.21 -9.09
N LYS A 315 -1.63 -21.19 -8.40
CA LYS A 315 -0.87 -20.13 -7.68
C LYS A 315 0.15 -20.65 -6.64
N GLU A 316 0.22 -21.95 -6.38
CA GLU A 316 1.18 -22.56 -5.45
C GLU A 316 2.41 -23.19 -6.12
N ASP A 317 2.40 -23.47 -7.43
CA ASP A 317 3.50 -24.20 -8.12
C ASP A 317 4.41 -23.33 -9.01
N SER A 318 4.34 -22.00 -8.89
CA SER A 318 5.22 -21.09 -9.65
C SER A 318 6.70 -21.35 -9.36
N ASN A 319 7.45 -21.76 -10.39
CA ASN A 319 8.88 -22.01 -10.31
C ASN A 319 9.66 -20.72 -10.60
N VAL A 320 10.70 -20.46 -9.83
CA VAL A 320 11.61 -19.34 -10.08
C VAL A 320 12.52 -19.73 -11.25
N VAL A 321 12.41 -19.00 -12.36
CA VAL A 321 13.17 -19.28 -13.60
C VAL A 321 14.36 -18.35 -13.77
N CYS A 322 14.27 -17.12 -13.26
CA CYS A 322 15.37 -16.16 -13.34
C CYS A 322 15.43 -15.27 -12.10
N VAL A 323 16.64 -14.84 -11.76
CA VAL A 323 16.91 -13.86 -10.70
C VAL A 323 18.05 -12.96 -11.16
N THR A 324 17.84 -11.65 -11.20
CA THR A 324 18.90 -10.68 -11.51
C THR A 324 19.81 -10.50 -10.30
N GLU A 325 20.93 -11.22 -10.28
CA GLU A 325 21.91 -11.16 -9.19
C GLU A 325 23.30 -10.71 -9.61
N LEU A 326 23.59 -10.82 -10.90
CA LEU A 326 24.84 -10.33 -11.45
C LEU A 326 24.78 -8.81 -11.48
N ARG A 327 25.79 -8.15 -10.95
CA ARG A 327 25.81 -6.69 -10.84
C ARG A 327 26.87 -6.09 -11.73
N ASP A 328 26.46 -5.16 -12.59
CA ASP A 328 27.33 -4.25 -13.33
C ASP A 328 26.99 -2.81 -12.91
N LYS A 329 27.86 -2.21 -12.08
CA LYS A 329 27.62 -0.90 -11.44
C LYS A 329 26.29 -0.85 -10.68
N GLU A 330 25.30 -0.11 -11.17
CA GLU A 330 23.96 0.02 -10.58
C GLU A 330 22.94 -0.93 -11.24
N LYS A 331 23.34 -1.62 -12.32
CA LYS A 331 22.51 -2.50 -13.11
C LYS A 331 22.62 -3.95 -12.63
N PHE A 332 21.48 -4.57 -12.37
CA PHE A 332 21.38 -5.98 -12.02
C PHE A 332 20.87 -6.77 -13.22
N VAL A 333 21.55 -7.87 -13.53
CA VAL A 333 21.45 -8.55 -14.81
C VAL A 333 21.15 -10.03 -14.62
N TRP A 334 20.37 -10.58 -15.54
CA TRP A 334 20.24 -12.01 -15.77
C TRP A 334 20.32 -12.30 -17.27
N LYS A 335 20.98 -13.39 -17.62
CA LYS A 335 21.03 -13.90 -18.99
C LYS A 335 20.74 -15.39 -18.99
N GLY A 336 19.84 -15.82 -19.84
CA GLY A 336 19.51 -17.24 -20.02
C GLY A 336 18.49 -17.46 -21.12
N GLU A 337 18.14 -18.70 -21.35
CA GLU A 337 17.07 -19.08 -22.29
C GLU A 337 15.74 -19.12 -21.55
N LEU A 338 14.69 -18.51 -22.13
CA LEU A 338 13.31 -18.67 -21.68
C LEU A 338 12.51 -19.35 -22.79
N SER A 339 11.72 -20.36 -22.41
CA SER A 339 10.79 -21.03 -23.32
C SER A 339 9.60 -20.12 -23.66
N GLU A 340 8.90 -20.43 -24.75
CA GLU A 340 7.61 -19.82 -25.07
C GLU A 340 6.66 -19.87 -23.86
N GLY A 341 6.02 -18.74 -23.56
CA GLY A 341 5.05 -18.65 -22.47
C GLY A 341 5.01 -17.30 -21.78
N THR A 342 4.34 -17.28 -20.63
CA THR A 342 4.13 -16.07 -19.83
C THR A 342 4.82 -16.20 -18.47
N TYR A 343 5.50 -15.14 -18.06
CA TYR A 343 6.27 -15.06 -16.84
C TYR A 343 5.87 -13.81 -16.05
N TYR A 344 5.81 -13.94 -14.73
CA TYR A 344 5.67 -12.78 -13.86
C TYR A 344 7.05 -12.34 -13.38
N LEU A 345 7.38 -11.07 -13.59
CA LEU A 345 8.57 -10.43 -13.06
C LEU A 345 8.20 -9.68 -11.79
N LEU A 346 8.89 -10.02 -10.69
CA LEU A 346 8.63 -9.53 -9.35
C LEU A 346 9.83 -8.69 -8.90
N PRO A 347 9.73 -7.35 -8.95
CA PRO A 347 10.76 -6.47 -8.43
C PRO A 347 10.95 -6.68 -6.93
N PHE A 348 12.19 -6.58 -6.49
CA PHE A 348 12.58 -6.81 -5.11
C PHE A 348 13.73 -5.85 -4.73
N SER A 349 13.62 -5.25 -3.54
CA SER A 349 14.73 -4.57 -2.88
C SER A 349 14.88 -5.15 -1.47
N THR A 350 16.11 -5.23 -0.97
CA THR A 350 16.36 -5.74 0.40
C THR A 350 15.86 -4.79 1.49
N GLY A 351 15.63 -3.51 1.17
CA GLY A 351 15.27 -2.48 2.14
C GLY A 351 16.38 -2.09 3.12
N CYS A 352 17.63 -2.53 2.86
CA CYS A 352 18.77 -2.12 3.68
C CYS A 352 19.13 -0.64 3.50
N ARG A 353 18.81 -0.07 2.33
CA ARG A 353 19.16 1.31 1.94
C ARG A 353 17.96 2.22 1.65
N LEU A 354 16.80 1.63 1.34
CA LEU A 354 15.53 2.36 1.31
C LEU A 354 14.95 2.36 2.73
N VAL A 355 15.14 3.48 3.44
CA VAL A 355 14.84 3.58 4.88
C VAL A 355 13.86 4.73 5.16
N PRO A 356 12.96 4.61 6.16
CA PRO A 356 12.01 5.64 6.51
C PRO A 356 12.77 6.89 6.89
N SER A 357 12.30 8.02 6.36
CA SER A 357 12.83 9.31 6.75
C SER A 357 12.72 9.46 8.28
N ARG A 358 13.83 9.79 8.94
CA ARG A 358 13.77 10.29 10.32
C ARG A 358 12.99 11.59 10.22
N LYS A 359 11.75 11.62 10.76
CA LYS A 359 10.86 12.78 10.77
C LYS A 359 11.68 14.06 10.89
N SER A 360 11.87 14.75 9.76
CA SER A 360 12.44 16.08 9.79
C SER A 360 11.33 16.97 10.33
N GLU A 361 11.53 17.58 11.49
CA GLU A 361 10.68 18.64 12.04
C GLU A 361 10.80 19.94 11.21
N ALA A 362 11.07 19.83 9.91
CA ALA A 362 11.05 20.95 8.99
C ALA A 362 9.61 21.43 8.83
N THR A 363 9.41 22.74 9.02
CA THR A 363 8.23 23.44 8.53
C THR A 363 8.09 23.12 7.04
N GLY A 364 6.99 22.47 6.64
CA GLY A 364 6.82 22.01 5.26
C GLY A 364 6.98 23.12 4.23
N THR A 365 7.59 22.79 3.09
CA THR A 365 7.78 23.73 1.97
C THR A 365 6.43 24.23 1.45
N GLU A 366 6.29 25.52 1.14
CA GLU A 366 5.05 26.00 0.52
C GLU A 366 4.90 25.40 -0.89
N LEU A 367 3.74 24.82 -1.18
CA LEU A 367 3.47 24.17 -2.47
C LEU A 367 2.93 25.18 -3.49
N VAL A 368 2.20 26.19 -3.03
CA VAL A 368 1.62 27.24 -3.86
C VAL A 368 1.84 28.60 -3.24
N PHE A 369 1.86 29.63 -4.08
CA PHE A 369 1.90 31.03 -3.67
C PHE A 369 0.88 31.82 -4.48
N ARG A 370 0.43 32.96 -3.94
CA ARG A 370 -0.43 33.87 -4.69
C ARG A 370 0.43 34.90 -5.40
N ASN A 371 0.30 35.00 -6.71
CA ASN A 371 1.01 35.99 -7.51
C ASN A 371 0.50 37.40 -7.12
N GLN A 372 1.42 38.33 -6.87
CA GLN A 372 1.10 39.69 -6.41
C GLN A 372 0.46 40.55 -7.51
N ASP A 373 0.74 40.25 -8.79
CA ASP A 373 0.28 41.03 -9.93
C ASP A 373 -1.09 40.54 -10.46
N SER A 374 -1.28 39.21 -10.57
CA SER A 374 -2.55 38.63 -11.05
C SER A 374 -3.53 38.28 -9.93
N GLY A 375 -3.05 38.09 -8.70
CA GLY A 375 -3.85 37.58 -7.59
C GLY A 375 -4.18 36.09 -7.70
N GLU A 376 -3.71 35.38 -8.72
CA GLU A 376 -3.96 33.96 -8.95
C GLU A 376 -2.98 33.08 -8.15
N LEU A 377 -3.40 31.84 -7.85
CA LEU A 377 -2.52 30.85 -7.23
C LEU A 377 -1.60 30.24 -8.28
N GLU A 378 -0.34 30.06 -7.92
CA GLU A 378 0.69 29.44 -8.75
C GLU A 378 1.46 28.39 -7.95
N LEU A 379 1.86 27.31 -8.62
CA LEU A 379 2.72 26.29 -8.03
C LEU A 379 4.13 26.85 -7.81
N THR A 380 4.73 26.59 -6.65
CA THR A 380 6.14 26.90 -6.38
C THR A 380 7.06 26.11 -7.30
N LYS A 381 8.28 26.60 -7.52
CA LYS A 381 9.28 25.95 -8.38
C LYS A 381 9.62 24.55 -7.86
N GLU A 382 9.75 24.43 -6.55
CA GLU A 382 10.06 23.18 -5.85
C GLU A 382 8.92 22.17 -6.04
N PHE A 383 7.66 22.60 -5.90
CA PHE A 383 6.52 21.71 -6.10
C PHE A 383 6.36 21.29 -7.58
N ARG A 384 6.58 22.21 -8.53
CA ARG A 384 6.63 21.85 -9.97
C ARG A 384 7.70 20.80 -10.26
N SER A 385 8.87 20.91 -9.63
CA SER A 385 9.92 19.89 -9.75
C SER A 385 9.46 18.55 -9.21
N ALA A 386 8.84 18.52 -8.02
CA ALA A 386 8.31 17.28 -7.43
C ALA A 386 7.21 16.64 -8.29
N LEU A 387 6.28 17.43 -8.85
CA LEU A 387 5.26 16.94 -9.79
C LEU A 387 5.87 16.41 -11.08
N SER A 388 6.95 17.03 -11.57
CA SER A 388 7.68 16.51 -12.73
C SER A 388 8.33 15.16 -12.43
N ASP A 389 8.91 14.99 -11.24
CA ASP A 389 9.49 13.70 -10.83
C ASP A 389 8.39 12.63 -10.68
N ILE A 390 7.23 12.99 -10.10
CA ILE A 390 6.05 12.12 -10.03
C ILE A 390 5.63 11.68 -11.44
N PHE A 391 5.50 12.64 -12.37
CA PHE A 391 5.15 12.35 -13.76
C PHE A 391 6.10 11.34 -14.40
N GLU A 392 7.41 11.51 -14.22
CA GLU A 392 8.42 10.58 -14.74
C GLU A 392 8.33 9.17 -14.15
N VAL A 393 7.86 9.05 -12.90
CA VAL A 393 7.64 7.77 -12.21
C VAL A 393 6.41 7.05 -12.71
N ILE A 394 5.34 7.77 -13.04
CA ILE A 394 4.04 7.20 -13.45
C ILE A 394 3.93 7.00 -14.96
N ASP A 395 4.73 7.70 -15.77
CA ASP A 395 4.96 7.44 -17.20
C ASP A 395 5.78 6.15 -17.37
N LEU A 396 5.10 5.00 -17.29
CA LEU A 396 5.71 3.67 -17.20
C LEU A 396 6.38 3.26 -18.49
N ASP A 397 5.80 3.62 -19.63
CA ASP A 397 6.37 3.32 -20.94
C ASP A 397 7.39 4.37 -21.41
N GLY A 398 7.51 5.50 -20.72
CA GLY A 398 8.50 6.54 -21.01
C GLY A 398 8.17 7.35 -22.26
N ASN A 399 6.92 7.35 -22.71
CA ASN A 399 6.50 8.07 -23.91
C ASN A 399 6.27 9.58 -23.66
N GLY A 400 6.32 10.02 -22.40
CA GLY A 400 6.16 11.42 -21.99
C GLY A 400 4.71 11.89 -21.91
N LEU A 401 3.74 10.97 -21.91
CA LEU A 401 2.29 11.20 -21.81
C LEU A 401 1.70 10.15 -20.85
N LEU A 402 0.60 10.48 -20.17
CA LEU A 402 -0.08 9.53 -19.28
C LEU A 402 -1.34 8.97 -19.92
N SER A 403 -1.37 7.65 -20.05
CA SER A 403 -2.58 6.88 -20.36
C SER A 403 -3.55 6.88 -19.17
N LEU A 404 -4.79 6.46 -19.41
CA LEU A 404 -5.76 6.24 -18.32
C LEU A 404 -5.24 5.16 -17.36
N GLU A 405 -4.60 4.12 -17.90
CA GLU A 405 -4.03 3.03 -17.11
C GLU A 405 -2.91 3.53 -16.18
N GLU A 406 -1.97 4.34 -16.69
CA GLU A 406 -0.90 4.94 -15.88
C GLU A 406 -1.43 5.92 -14.85
N TYR A 407 -2.37 6.78 -15.25
CA TYR A 407 -3.04 7.70 -14.33
C TYR A 407 -3.82 6.96 -13.24
N ASN A 408 -4.46 5.84 -13.58
CA ASN A 408 -5.16 5.02 -12.61
C ASN A 408 -4.23 4.31 -11.63
N LEU A 409 -3.00 3.95 -12.03
CA LEU A 409 -2.00 3.43 -11.09
C LEU A 409 -1.51 4.51 -10.12
N PHE A 410 -1.42 5.76 -10.58
CA PHE A 410 -1.15 6.91 -9.73
C PHE A 410 -2.30 7.16 -8.75
N GLU A 411 -3.54 7.29 -9.23
CA GLU A 411 -4.73 7.51 -8.39
C GLU A 411 -4.91 6.36 -7.40
N GLU A 412 -4.79 5.10 -7.83
CA GLU A 412 -4.88 3.94 -6.95
C GLU A 412 -3.81 3.97 -5.84
N ARG A 413 -2.67 4.66 -6.04
CA ARG A 413 -1.63 4.82 -5.02
C ARG A 413 -1.88 6.02 -4.09
N THR A 414 -2.46 7.10 -4.59
CA THR A 414 -2.55 8.39 -3.88
C THR A 414 -3.94 8.61 -3.27
N SER A 415 -5.00 8.37 -4.05
CA SER A 415 -6.40 8.45 -3.63
C SER A 415 -6.96 7.07 -3.26
N GLY A 416 -6.41 6.01 -3.84
CA GLY A 416 -6.87 4.64 -3.64
C GLY A 416 -8.10 4.28 -4.47
N GLU A 417 -8.42 5.11 -5.46
CA GLU A 417 -9.56 4.98 -6.34
C GLU A 417 -9.09 5.04 -7.80
N LYS A 418 -9.90 4.54 -8.73
CA LYS A 418 -9.61 4.65 -10.17
C LYS A 418 -10.48 5.73 -10.77
N CYS A 419 -9.88 6.53 -11.63
CA CYS A 419 -10.58 7.39 -12.56
C CYS A 419 -11.34 6.50 -13.55
N ASP A 420 -12.66 6.68 -13.63
CA ASP A 420 -13.48 6.05 -14.65
C ASP A 420 -13.37 6.80 -15.99
N GLU A 421 -13.88 6.19 -17.06
CA GLU A 421 -13.79 6.76 -18.41
C GLU A 421 -14.50 8.10 -18.55
N ASP A 422 -15.58 8.32 -17.79
CA ASP A 422 -16.36 9.56 -17.83
C ASP A 422 -15.58 10.70 -17.16
N ALA A 423 -15.00 10.46 -15.97
CA ALA A 423 -14.12 11.42 -15.30
C ALA A 423 -12.85 11.68 -16.11
N TRP A 424 -12.28 10.65 -16.75
CA TRP A 424 -11.13 10.81 -17.63
C TRP A 424 -11.46 11.63 -18.89
N ALA A 425 -12.66 11.47 -19.45
CA ALA A 425 -13.11 12.32 -20.55
C ALA A 425 -13.16 13.79 -20.15
N VAL A 426 -13.68 14.11 -18.96
CA VAL A 426 -13.68 15.47 -18.41
C VAL A 426 -12.25 15.99 -18.23
N CYS A 427 -11.34 15.17 -17.73
CA CYS A 427 -9.92 15.51 -17.63
C CYS A 427 -9.33 15.88 -19.00
N ARG A 428 -9.59 15.07 -20.03
CA ARG A 428 -9.10 15.32 -21.39
C ARG A 428 -9.66 16.57 -22.06
N GLU A 429 -10.88 16.98 -21.69
CA GLU A 429 -11.52 18.19 -22.21
C GLU A 429 -11.01 19.46 -21.53
N ASN A 430 -10.61 19.38 -20.25
CA ASN A 430 -10.28 20.54 -19.43
C ASN A 430 -8.79 20.83 -19.29
N PHE A 431 -7.91 19.86 -19.57
CA PHE A 431 -6.46 19.99 -19.37
C PHE A 431 -5.67 19.69 -20.64
N ASP A 432 -4.40 20.10 -20.68
CA ASP A 432 -3.52 19.85 -21.82
C ASP A 432 -3.32 18.35 -22.08
N THR A 433 -3.76 17.89 -23.25
CA THR A 433 -3.66 16.50 -23.68
C THR A 433 -3.12 16.35 -25.10
N LYS A 434 -2.48 15.22 -25.38
CA LYS A 434 -1.97 14.86 -26.70
C LYS A 434 -2.27 13.39 -26.97
N LYS A 435 -2.80 13.07 -28.16
CA LYS A 435 -3.25 11.70 -28.51
C LYS A 435 -4.21 11.09 -27.47
N ASN A 436 -5.09 11.91 -26.88
CA ASN A 436 -6.01 11.51 -25.80
C ASN A 436 -5.32 11.06 -24.50
N MET A 437 -4.06 11.43 -24.30
CA MET A 437 -3.26 11.15 -23.11
C MET A 437 -2.86 12.47 -22.44
N LEU A 438 -2.74 12.48 -21.12
CA LEU A 438 -2.44 13.69 -20.35
C LEU A 438 -0.96 14.08 -20.51
N THR A 439 -0.68 15.34 -20.82
CA THR A 439 0.72 15.81 -20.90
C THR A 439 1.26 16.13 -19.52
N ARG A 440 2.58 16.31 -19.41
CA ARG A 440 3.20 16.81 -18.16
C ARG A 440 2.63 18.15 -17.71
N GLN A 441 2.33 19.04 -18.67
CA GLN A 441 1.75 20.34 -18.39
C GLN A 441 0.31 20.19 -17.90
N GLY A 442 -0.50 19.35 -18.55
CA GLY A 442 -1.87 19.06 -18.10
C GLY A 442 -1.90 18.43 -16.71
N PHE A 443 -0.94 17.56 -16.37
CA PHE A 443 -0.80 17.00 -15.02
C PHE A 443 -0.49 18.08 -13.97
N MET A 444 0.36 19.07 -14.29
CA MET A 444 0.60 20.20 -13.39
C MET A 444 -0.64 21.08 -13.23
N GLU A 445 -1.37 21.35 -14.30
CA GLU A 445 -2.61 22.14 -14.28
C GLU A 445 -3.69 21.46 -13.44
N LEU A 446 -3.80 20.13 -13.53
CA LEU A 446 -4.72 19.35 -12.70
C LEU A 446 -4.42 19.51 -11.21
N ASN A 447 -3.15 19.39 -10.80
CA ASN A 447 -2.74 19.59 -9.40
C ASN A 447 -2.86 21.05 -8.95
N LEU A 448 -2.70 22.02 -9.86
CA LEU A 448 -2.94 23.44 -9.55
C LEU A 448 -4.42 23.74 -9.38
N MET A 449 -5.29 23.14 -10.20
CA MET A 449 -6.74 23.24 -10.04
C MET A 449 -7.15 22.72 -8.67
N GLU A 450 -6.63 21.57 -8.24
CA GLU A 450 -6.90 21.03 -6.88
C GLU A 450 -6.51 22.01 -5.76
N ALA A 451 -5.38 22.72 -5.90
CA ALA A 451 -4.99 23.76 -4.93
C ALA A 451 -5.91 24.98 -4.99
N ASN A 452 -6.35 25.38 -6.18
CA ASN A 452 -7.17 26.56 -6.41
C ASN A 452 -8.61 26.36 -5.91
N ASP A 453 -9.17 25.18 -6.15
CA ASP A 453 -10.50 24.75 -5.70
C ASP A 453 -10.61 24.77 -4.16
N ARG A 454 -9.47 24.67 -3.48
CA ARG A 454 -9.37 24.76 -2.01
C ARG A 454 -8.81 26.08 -1.49
N GLU A 455 -8.92 27.15 -2.27
CA GLU A 455 -8.45 28.50 -1.92
C GLU A 455 -6.97 28.56 -1.47
N GLY A 456 -6.14 27.62 -1.93
CA GLY A 456 -4.73 27.51 -1.58
C GLY A 456 -4.42 26.58 -0.41
N ASP A 457 -5.40 25.81 0.09
CA ASP A 457 -5.14 24.69 1.00
C ASP A 457 -4.55 23.50 0.24
N THR A 458 -3.41 23.03 0.73
CA THR A 458 -2.55 22.06 0.02
C THR A 458 -2.41 20.73 0.75
N ARG A 459 -3.25 20.48 1.76
CA ARG A 459 -3.17 19.24 2.56
C ARG A 459 -3.38 17.97 1.74
N ASP A 460 -4.27 17.98 0.76
CA ASP A 460 -4.51 16.81 -0.08
C ASP A 460 -3.34 16.56 -1.04
N LEU A 461 -2.77 17.63 -1.60
CA LEU A 461 -1.52 17.56 -2.36
C LEU A 461 -0.37 17.00 -1.52
N TRP A 462 -0.32 17.31 -0.22
CA TRP A 462 0.65 16.71 0.70
C TRP A 462 0.42 15.21 0.92
N ILE A 463 -0.82 14.75 0.96
CA ILE A 463 -1.13 13.30 1.03
C ILE A 463 -0.62 12.61 -0.23
N THR A 464 -0.86 13.21 -1.40
CA THR A 464 -0.36 12.73 -2.69
C THR A 464 1.17 12.65 -2.72
N LEU A 465 1.85 13.72 -2.28
CA LEU A 465 3.31 13.77 -2.21
C LEU A 465 3.88 12.69 -1.26
N GLU A 466 3.32 12.56 -0.06
CA GLU A 466 3.75 11.55 0.91
C GLU A 466 3.52 10.13 0.38
N ALA A 467 2.39 9.88 -0.28
CA ALA A 467 2.10 8.60 -0.94
C ALA A 467 3.08 8.26 -2.07
N MET A 468 3.58 9.28 -2.78
CA MET A 468 4.62 9.13 -3.80
C MET A 468 6.05 9.11 -3.23
N GLY A 469 6.21 9.13 -1.90
CA GLY A 469 7.50 8.99 -1.22
C GLY A 469 8.25 10.30 -0.97
N PHE A 470 7.60 11.45 -1.10
CA PHE A 470 8.20 12.75 -0.79
C PHE A 470 8.09 13.08 0.70
N ASN A 471 9.14 13.71 1.25
CA ASN A 471 9.10 14.29 2.59
C ASN A 471 8.59 15.74 2.55
N ARG A 472 8.46 16.36 3.73
CA ARG A 472 8.01 17.77 3.88
C ARG A 472 8.97 18.81 3.31
N ALA A 473 10.19 18.41 2.91
CA ALA A 473 11.14 19.24 2.19
C ALA A 473 11.07 19.05 0.67
N LEU A 474 10.08 18.31 0.15
CA LEU A 474 9.92 17.93 -1.26
C LEU A 474 11.10 17.10 -1.80
N GLU A 475 11.71 16.29 -0.94
CA GLU A 475 12.72 15.32 -1.35
C GLU A 475 12.09 13.92 -1.40
N MET A 476 12.27 13.22 -2.51
CA MET A 476 11.86 11.83 -2.66
C MET A 476 12.81 10.92 -1.87
N VAL A 477 12.36 10.43 -0.72
CA VAL A 477 13.14 9.60 0.22
C VAL A 477 12.47 8.27 0.54
N GLY A 478 11.15 8.20 0.36
CA GLY A 478 10.33 7.01 0.55
C GLY A 478 10.06 6.24 -0.75
N ALA A 479 10.76 6.57 -1.84
CA ALA A 479 10.59 5.92 -3.12
C ALA A 479 11.94 5.68 -3.82
N CYS A 480 12.01 4.63 -4.62
CA CYS A 480 13.13 4.31 -5.50
C CYS A 480 12.61 3.91 -6.88
N PRO A 481 12.52 4.87 -7.81
CA PRO A 481 12.22 4.61 -9.21
C PRO A 481 13.25 3.67 -9.83
N PHE A 482 12.81 2.82 -10.75
CA PHE A 482 13.67 1.89 -11.48
C PHE A 482 13.19 1.70 -12.91
N ILE A 483 14.05 1.12 -13.75
CA ILE A 483 13.71 0.67 -15.10
C ILE A 483 14.04 -0.81 -15.26
N ILE A 484 13.16 -1.52 -15.95
CA ILE A 484 13.35 -2.91 -16.37
C ILE A 484 13.56 -2.90 -17.88
N ASP A 485 14.64 -3.54 -18.33
CA ASP A 485 14.90 -3.76 -19.75
C ASP A 485 14.89 -5.26 -20.07
N VAL A 486 14.22 -5.61 -21.16
CA VAL A 486 14.14 -6.97 -21.70
C VAL A 486 14.65 -6.95 -23.13
N TYR A 487 15.75 -7.66 -23.39
CA TYR A 487 16.27 -7.87 -24.73
C TYR A 487 16.14 -9.34 -25.09
N CYS A 488 15.60 -9.61 -26.28
CA CYS A 488 15.46 -10.96 -26.84
C CYS A 488 16.15 -11.03 -28.20
N GLU A 489 16.82 -12.16 -28.48
CA GLU A 489 17.59 -12.34 -29.72
C GLU A 489 16.69 -12.32 -30.97
N ASN A 490 15.60 -13.08 -30.98
CA ASN A 490 14.88 -13.40 -32.23
C ASN A 490 13.38 -13.06 -32.21
N VAL A 491 12.85 -12.53 -31.10
CA VAL A 491 11.41 -12.28 -30.94
C VAL A 491 11.17 -11.02 -30.12
N LYS A 492 10.12 -10.26 -30.44
CA LYS A 492 9.74 -9.09 -29.64
C LYS A 492 9.05 -9.53 -28.35
N PRO A 493 9.62 -9.24 -27.17
CA PRO A 493 8.94 -9.51 -25.91
C PRO A 493 7.79 -8.51 -25.73
N ILE A 494 6.73 -8.94 -25.04
CA ILE A 494 5.65 -8.05 -24.58
C ILE A 494 5.78 -7.94 -23.07
N LEU A 495 6.13 -6.74 -22.60
CA LEU A 495 6.22 -6.42 -21.18
C LEU A 495 5.08 -5.47 -20.81
N GLN A 496 4.32 -5.82 -19.77
CA GLN A 496 3.19 -5.03 -19.29
C GLN A 496 3.21 -4.95 -17.77
N ALA A 497 2.92 -3.78 -17.21
CA ALA A 497 2.68 -3.64 -15.77
C ALA A 497 1.36 -4.33 -15.41
N VAL A 498 1.37 -5.08 -14.31
CA VAL A 498 0.20 -5.81 -13.81
C VAL A 498 0.08 -5.62 -12.30
N ASN A 499 -1.15 -5.47 -11.86
CA ASN A 499 -1.50 -5.49 -10.44
C ASN A 499 -1.96 -6.92 -10.10
N LEU A 500 -1.06 -7.72 -9.49
CA LEU A 500 -1.36 -9.11 -9.14
C LEU A 500 -1.75 -9.20 -7.68
N GLU A 501 -2.99 -9.60 -7.39
CA GLU A 501 -3.48 -9.73 -6.01
C GLU A 501 -2.53 -10.52 -5.09
N THR A 502 -1.95 -11.61 -5.62
CA THR A 502 -1.03 -12.45 -4.85
C THR A 502 0.43 -12.04 -4.97
N GLY A 503 0.74 -10.85 -5.48
CA GLY A 503 2.10 -10.38 -5.82
C GLY A 503 3.07 -10.43 -4.64
N ALA A 504 2.68 -9.88 -3.48
CA ALA A 504 3.52 -9.91 -2.27
C ALA A 504 3.76 -11.34 -1.75
N LYS A 505 2.71 -12.17 -1.73
CA LYS A 505 2.81 -13.59 -1.33
C LYS A 505 3.68 -14.37 -2.32
N MET A 506 3.52 -14.12 -3.62
CA MET A 506 4.28 -14.74 -4.70
C MET A 506 5.75 -14.35 -4.60
N LEU A 507 6.06 -13.07 -4.39
CA LEU A 507 7.42 -12.59 -4.17
C LEU A 507 8.06 -13.24 -2.94
N SER A 508 7.36 -13.24 -1.80
CA SER A 508 7.85 -13.90 -0.58
C SER A 508 8.12 -15.38 -0.80
N THR A 509 7.21 -16.09 -1.47
CA THR A 509 7.36 -17.52 -1.79
C THR A 509 8.52 -17.76 -2.76
N ALA A 510 8.65 -16.93 -3.80
CA ALA A 510 9.73 -16.99 -4.78
C ALA A 510 11.10 -16.75 -4.13
N LEU A 511 11.21 -15.74 -3.27
CA LEU A 511 12.42 -15.46 -2.49
C LEU A 511 12.79 -16.66 -1.59
N GLN A 512 11.82 -17.20 -0.86
CA GLN A 512 12.04 -18.38 -0.02
C GLN A 512 12.54 -19.58 -0.83
N ARG A 513 11.92 -19.86 -1.98
CA ARG A 513 12.33 -20.95 -2.88
C ARG A 513 13.73 -20.74 -3.42
N SER A 514 14.01 -19.54 -3.94
CA SER A 514 15.32 -19.16 -4.50
C SER A 514 16.45 -19.27 -3.47
N ILE A 515 16.23 -18.78 -2.25
CA ILE A 515 17.22 -18.84 -1.17
C ILE A 515 17.43 -20.28 -0.70
N VAL A 516 16.37 -21.08 -0.57
CA VAL A 516 16.48 -22.48 -0.12
C VAL A 516 17.14 -23.37 -1.17
N SER A 517 16.89 -23.15 -2.46
CA SER A 517 17.49 -23.96 -3.52
C SER A 517 18.98 -23.67 -3.74
N ARG A 518 19.42 -22.44 -3.48
CA ARG A 518 20.80 -21.99 -3.74
C ARG A 518 21.66 -21.82 -2.49
N GLY A 519 21.03 -21.73 -1.31
CA GLY A 519 21.70 -21.47 -0.05
C GLY A 519 22.20 -22.72 0.66
N GLU A 520 23.22 -22.55 1.50
CA GLU A 520 23.73 -23.58 2.39
C GLU A 520 22.79 -23.74 3.60
N GLY A 521 22.17 -24.91 3.75
CA GLY A 521 21.30 -25.23 4.88
C GLY A 521 22.08 -25.72 6.09
N ARG A 522 21.92 -25.08 7.24
CA ARG A 522 22.55 -25.44 8.52
C ARG A 522 21.48 -25.65 9.60
N PRO A 523 21.45 -26.81 10.28
CA PRO A 523 20.51 -27.02 11.37
C PRO A 523 20.86 -26.13 12.58
N VAL A 524 19.85 -25.58 13.26
CA VAL A 524 20.06 -24.83 14.49
C VAL A 524 20.45 -25.81 15.60
N LYS A 525 21.59 -25.58 16.25
CA LYS A 525 22.12 -26.50 17.27
C LYS A 525 21.12 -26.75 18.40
N GLY A 526 20.90 -28.02 18.70
CA GLY A 526 20.04 -28.46 19.81
C GLY A 526 18.55 -28.52 19.46
N HIS A 527 18.17 -28.32 18.19
CA HIS A 527 16.77 -28.42 17.78
C HIS A 527 16.62 -29.05 16.39
N ASP A 528 16.47 -30.37 16.40
CA ASP A 528 16.24 -31.13 15.18
C ASP A 528 14.91 -30.69 14.54
N GLY A 529 14.98 -30.21 13.31
CA GLY A 529 13.83 -29.72 12.54
C GLY A 529 13.80 -28.23 12.26
N VAL A 530 14.72 -27.41 12.79
CA VAL A 530 14.89 -26.01 12.38
C VAL A 530 16.18 -25.85 11.58
N THR A 531 16.09 -25.34 10.36
CA THR A 531 17.24 -25.17 9.44
C THR A 531 17.30 -23.74 8.93
N VAL A 532 18.48 -23.13 8.99
CA VAL A 532 18.76 -21.81 8.41
C VAL A 532 19.48 -22.02 7.08
N TYR A 533 18.88 -21.54 6.00
CA TYR A 533 19.48 -21.52 4.67
C TYR A 533 20.08 -20.14 4.44
N THR A 534 21.38 -20.07 4.19
CA THR A 534 22.08 -18.81 3.87
C THR A 534 22.57 -18.84 2.44
N CYS A 535 22.03 -17.95 1.61
CA CYS A 535 22.43 -17.77 0.22
C CYS A 535 23.35 -16.55 0.09
N ARG A 536 24.51 -16.77 -0.50
CA ARG A 536 25.51 -15.74 -0.82
C ARG A 536 25.34 -15.33 -2.28
N GLY A 537 24.98 -14.07 -2.54
CA GLY A 537 25.04 -13.45 -3.86
C GLY A 537 26.31 -12.61 -4.04
N ASP A 538 26.38 -11.84 -5.12
CA ASP A 538 27.53 -10.98 -5.43
C ASP A 538 27.65 -9.76 -4.49
N SER A 539 26.52 -9.12 -4.19
CA SER A 539 26.45 -7.89 -3.39
C SER A 539 25.61 -8.02 -2.10
N ARG A 540 24.96 -9.16 -1.88
CA ARG A 540 24.06 -9.40 -0.75
C ARG A 540 24.16 -10.81 -0.19
N ILE A 541 23.80 -10.97 1.08
CA ILE A 541 23.58 -12.26 1.74
C ILE A 541 22.12 -12.30 2.20
N SER A 542 21.41 -13.37 1.87
CA SER A 542 20.00 -13.56 2.23
C SER A 542 19.85 -14.85 3.01
N SER A 543 19.06 -14.85 4.08
CA SER A 543 18.83 -16.05 4.89
C SER A 543 17.34 -16.37 5.07
N VAL A 544 17.00 -17.65 5.07
CA VAL A 544 15.64 -18.17 5.33
C VAL A 544 15.71 -19.17 6.47
N ILE A 545 14.79 -19.04 7.43
CA ILE A 545 14.61 -20.05 8.48
C ILE A 545 13.46 -20.96 8.03
N ALA A 546 13.72 -22.26 7.98
CA ALA A 546 12.74 -23.29 7.72
C ALA A 546 12.46 -24.06 9.02
N ASN A 547 11.22 -24.01 9.49
CA ASN A 547 10.74 -24.78 10.62
C ASN A 547 9.97 -26.00 10.10
N LYS A 548 10.58 -27.18 10.22
CA LYS A 548 9.96 -28.48 9.85
C LYS A 548 9.21 -29.12 11.01
N THR A 549 9.21 -28.50 12.18
CA THR A 549 8.54 -29.02 13.37
C THR A 549 7.04 -28.71 13.36
N ASN A 550 6.29 -29.36 14.24
CA ASN A 550 4.85 -29.14 14.41
C ASN A 550 4.54 -28.03 15.42
N GLN A 551 5.55 -27.31 15.92
CA GLN A 551 5.38 -26.21 16.87
C GLN A 551 6.00 -24.94 16.29
N LYS A 552 5.44 -23.80 16.69
CA LYS A 552 6.06 -22.49 16.44
C LYS A 552 7.40 -22.44 17.19
N VAL A 553 8.41 -21.84 16.56
CA VAL A 553 9.73 -21.63 17.16
C VAL A 553 10.10 -20.15 17.08
N VAL A 554 10.83 -19.65 18.07
CA VAL A 554 11.40 -18.30 18.05
C VAL A 554 12.91 -18.42 17.96
N VAL A 555 13.48 -17.94 16.86
CA VAL A 555 14.92 -17.99 16.61
C VAL A 555 15.52 -16.62 16.86
N GLN A 556 16.39 -16.52 17.85
CA GLN A 556 17.26 -15.36 18.04
C GLN A 556 18.38 -15.37 17.00
N VAL A 557 18.53 -14.25 16.32
CA VAL A 557 19.56 -14.01 15.31
C VAL A 557 20.47 -12.91 15.84
N ASN A 558 21.76 -13.21 15.97
CA ASN A 558 22.77 -12.26 16.43
C ASN A 558 23.83 -12.04 15.35
N ASN A 559 23.89 -10.82 14.84
CA ASN A 559 24.85 -10.34 13.85
C ASN A 559 25.91 -9.38 14.43
N GLU A 560 26.07 -9.24 15.74
CA GLU A 560 26.96 -8.22 16.37
C GLU A 560 28.42 -8.33 15.94
N GLN A 561 28.86 -9.54 15.56
CA GLN A 561 30.21 -9.77 15.07
C GLN A 561 30.39 -9.40 13.59
N SER A 562 29.30 -9.03 12.91
CA SER A 562 29.36 -8.55 11.53
C SER A 562 30.04 -7.19 11.43
N LYS A 563 30.80 -6.96 10.36
CA LYS A 563 31.55 -5.73 10.11
C LYS A 563 31.19 -5.16 8.75
N ASN A 564 30.95 -3.84 8.70
CA ASN A 564 30.53 -3.14 7.49
C ASN A 564 29.22 -3.71 6.90
N CYS A 565 28.26 -4.11 7.74
CA CYS A 565 27.01 -4.75 7.33
C CYS A 565 25.79 -3.91 7.72
N ALA A 566 24.87 -3.71 6.78
CA ALA A 566 23.51 -3.25 7.02
C ALA A 566 22.56 -4.44 6.89
N SER A 567 21.65 -4.61 7.85
CA SER A 567 20.61 -5.64 7.83
C SER A 567 19.26 -5.02 7.49
N SER A 568 18.44 -5.73 6.72
CA SER A 568 17.05 -5.34 6.44
C SER A 568 16.19 -5.23 7.70
N ARG A 569 16.60 -5.87 8.80
CA ARG A 569 15.95 -5.77 10.12
C ARG A 569 16.38 -4.54 10.92
N ARG A 570 17.41 -3.82 10.48
CA ARG A 570 17.99 -2.62 11.14
C ARG A 570 18.49 -2.82 12.58
N MET A 571 18.53 -4.06 13.04
CA MET A 571 19.01 -4.45 14.35
C MET A 571 20.14 -5.46 14.18
N SER A 572 21.16 -5.37 15.03
CA SER A 572 22.23 -6.38 15.09
C SER A 572 21.73 -7.67 15.73
N VAL A 573 20.83 -7.58 16.72
CA VAL A 573 20.22 -8.73 17.40
C VAL A 573 18.71 -8.60 17.37
N PHE A 574 18.02 -9.64 16.93
CA PHE A 574 16.56 -9.68 16.88
C PHE A 574 16.05 -11.13 16.99
N ALA A 575 14.75 -11.28 17.18
CA ALA A 575 14.07 -12.58 17.22
C ALA A 575 13.15 -12.73 16.00
N VAL A 576 13.14 -13.91 15.41
CA VAL A 576 12.25 -14.28 14.30
C VAL A 576 11.35 -15.39 14.76
N GLU A 577 10.06 -15.12 14.80
CA GLU A 577 9.03 -16.11 15.04
C GLU A 577 8.72 -16.87 13.76
N VAL A 578 8.82 -18.20 13.80
CA VAL A 578 8.57 -19.07 12.65
C VAL A 578 7.48 -20.09 12.98
N PRO A 579 6.30 -19.99 12.35
CA PRO A 579 5.20 -20.93 12.55
C PRO A 579 5.61 -22.39 12.26
N ALA A 580 4.82 -23.32 12.80
CA ALA A 580 4.98 -24.74 12.49
C ALA A 580 4.89 -24.98 10.97
N ARG A 581 5.77 -25.83 10.44
CA ARG A 581 5.82 -26.20 9.02
C ARG A 581 5.95 -25.02 8.03
N ALA A 582 6.49 -23.89 8.48
CA ALA A 582 6.63 -22.69 7.67
C ALA A 582 8.10 -22.36 7.36
N LYS A 583 8.28 -21.49 6.35
CA LYS A 583 9.56 -20.87 6.00
C LYS A 583 9.36 -19.36 6.08
N ILE A 584 10.36 -18.65 6.60
CA ILE A 584 10.34 -17.19 6.68
C ILE A 584 11.69 -16.65 6.25
N VAL A 585 11.66 -15.60 5.41
CA VAL A 585 12.85 -14.81 5.11
C VAL A 585 13.30 -14.11 6.39
N CYS A 586 14.45 -14.55 6.89
CA CYS A 586 14.99 -14.10 8.16
C CYS A 586 15.53 -12.67 8.04
N GLN A 587 16.48 -12.48 7.12
CA GLN A 587 17.13 -11.19 6.89
C GLN A 587 17.79 -11.15 5.52
N HIS A 588 17.98 -9.94 5.04
CA HIS A 588 18.94 -9.60 4.00
C HIS A 588 20.04 -8.74 4.59
N VAL A 589 21.27 -8.93 4.13
CA VAL A 589 22.44 -8.20 4.58
C VAL A 589 23.23 -7.70 3.39
N MET A 590 23.60 -6.43 3.43
CA MET A 590 24.41 -5.75 2.41
C MET A 590 25.54 -4.96 3.06
N PRO A 591 26.59 -4.56 2.32
CA PRO A 591 27.60 -3.68 2.86
C PRO A 591 27.07 -2.26 3.11
N ILE A 592 27.50 -1.64 4.21
CA ILE A 592 27.25 -0.20 4.46
C ILE A 592 28.06 0.62 3.44
N ASN A 593 29.34 0.26 3.26
CA ASN A 593 30.23 0.86 2.28
C ASN A 593 30.73 -0.20 1.29
N GLU A 594 30.30 -0.09 0.03
CA GLU A 594 30.63 -1.04 -1.05
C GLU A 594 32.10 -1.02 -1.46
N LYS A 595 32.80 0.08 -1.17
CA LYS A 595 34.24 0.24 -1.47
C LYS A 595 35.13 -0.50 -0.47
N GLN A 596 34.56 -1.03 0.60
CA GLN A 596 35.27 -1.75 1.66
C GLN A 596 34.82 -3.22 1.69
N GLU A 597 35.71 -4.08 2.16
CA GLU A 597 35.35 -5.46 2.48
C GLU A 597 34.33 -5.50 3.63
N TRP A 598 33.53 -6.56 3.68
CA TRP A 598 32.55 -6.75 4.73
C TRP A 598 32.49 -8.20 5.18
N ILE A 599 32.19 -8.40 6.46
CA ILE A 599 32.17 -9.71 7.09
C ILE A 599 30.79 -9.91 7.69
N TYR A 600 30.04 -10.86 7.15
CA TYR A 600 28.81 -11.32 7.74
C TYR A 600 29.14 -12.41 8.76
N SER A 601 28.83 -12.18 10.03
CA SER A 601 28.94 -13.16 11.10
C SER A 601 27.61 -13.24 11.84
N CYS A 602 26.94 -14.36 11.69
CA CYS A 602 25.61 -14.61 12.25
C CYS A 602 25.64 -15.83 13.16
N VAL A 603 25.04 -15.66 14.33
CA VAL A 603 24.84 -16.69 15.34
C VAL A 603 23.35 -16.85 15.59
N GLU A 604 22.84 -18.06 15.36
CA GLU A 604 21.43 -18.39 15.61
C GLU A 604 21.26 -19.29 16.83
N SER A 605 20.22 -19.03 17.61
CA SER A 605 19.82 -19.85 18.77
C SER A 605 18.31 -19.79 18.99
N ILE A 606 17.72 -20.79 19.62
CA ILE A 606 16.29 -20.79 19.92
C ILE A 606 16.04 -20.12 21.28
N ILE A 607 15.04 -19.26 21.32
CA ILE A 607 14.51 -18.68 22.55
C ILE A 607 13.45 -19.65 23.07
N SER A 608 13.74 -20.30 24.20
CA SER A 608 12.84 -21.20 24.91
C SER A 608 11.71 -20.45 25.62
#